data_AF-A0A949MJP8-F1
#
_entry.id   AF-A0A949MJP8-F1
#
_cell.length_a   1.000
_cell.length_b   1.000
_cell.length_c   1.000
_cell.angle_alpha   90.00
_cell.angle_beta   90.00
_cell.angle_gamma   90.00
#
_symmetry.space_group_name_H-M   'P 1'
#
loop_
_entity.id
_entity.type
_entity.pdbx_description
1 polymer ?
#
loop_
_entity_poly.entity_id
_entity_poly.type
_entity_poly.pdbx_seq_one_letter_code
_entity_poly.pdbx_strand_id
1 'polypeptide(L)' 'MSDDVQLAPPAQIYEVGGAVRDSLLGLPVQDRDYVVVGATPQQMIDAGFKPVGKDFPVFL' A
#
# COMPACT_ATOMS: atom_id res chain seq x y z
N MET A 1 -8.77 -3.63 2.49
CA MET A 1 -7.86 -4.77 2.38
C MET A 1 -8.30 -5.75 3.43
N SER A 2 -8.76 -6.94 3.04
CA SER A 2 -9.00 -8.05 3.95
C SER A 2 -7.74 -8.33 4.76
N ASP A 3 -7.89 -8.69 6.03
CA ASP A 3 -6.84 -8.92 7.04
C ASP A 3 -5.84 -10.05 6.69
N ASP A 4 -5.79 -10.52 5.44
CA ASP A 4 -5.13 -11.76 5.01
C ASP A 4 -3.97 -11.56 4.01
N VAL A 5 -3.57 -10.32 3.68
CA VAL A 5 -2.39 -10.09 2.83
C VAL A 5 -1.13 -10.37 3.64
N GLN A 6 -0.66 -11.61 3.57
CA GLN A 6 0.51 -12.07 4.30
C GLN A 6 1.79 -11.80 3.52
N LEU A 7 2.31 -10.57 3.62
CA LEU A 7 3.66 -10.27 3.13
C LEU A 7 4.70 -10.86 4.09
N ALA A 8 5.74 -11.49 3.54
CA ALA A 8 6.82 -12.05 4.35
C ALA A 8 7.54 -10.95 5.15
N PRO A 9 7.89 -11.17 6.44
CA PRO A 9 8.74 -10.25 7.19
C PRO A 9 10.08 -10.00 6.47
N PRO A 10 10.66 -8.79 6.52
CA PRO A 10 10.35 -7.63 7.38
C PRO A 10 9.43 -6.58 6.74
N ALA A 11 8.50 -6.99 5.87
CA ALA A 11 7.61 -6.05 5.18
C ALA A 11 6.79 -5.19 6.16
N GLN A 12 6.79 -3.88 5.95
CA GLN A 12 6.02 -2.89 6.71
C GLN A 12 5.11 -2.12 5.74
N ILE A 13 3.87 -1.87 6.17
CA ILE A 13 2.87 -1.16 5.38
C ILE A 13 2.55 0.15 6.08
N TYR A 14 2.73 1.27 5.37
CA TYR A 14 2.44 2.61 5.88
C TYR A 14 1.31 3.24 5.09
N GLU A 15 0.28 3.71 5.78
CA GLU A 15 -0.69 4.61 5.17
C GLU A 15 -0.02 5.97 4.91
N VAL A 16 -0.22 6.52 3.72
CA VAL A 16 0.40 7.78 3.27
C VAL A 16 -0.63 8.68 2.59
N GLY A 17 -0.20 9.86 2.16
CA GLY A 17 -0.97 10.71 1.25
C GLY A 17 -2.20 11.37 1.89
N GLY A 18 -3.29 11.42 1.12
CA GLY A 18 -4.52 12.13 1.47
C GLY A 18 -5.15 11.61 2.76
N ALA A 19 -5.18 10.29 2.94
CA ALA A 19 -5.75 9.65 4.14
C ALA A 19 -5.13 10.15 5.45
N VAL A 20 -3.80 10.25 5.50
CA VAL A 20 -3.08 10.73 6.70
C VAL A 20 -3.38 12.20 6.93
N ARG A 21 -3.28 13.04 5.89
CA ARG A 21 -3.56 14.48 5.98
C ARG A 21 -4.99 14.72 6.48
N ASP A 22 -5.96 14.07 5.87
CA ASP A 22 -7.38 14.32 6.15
C ASP A 22 -7.74 13.83 7.55
N SER A 23 -7.18 12.68 7.97
CA SER A 23 -7.33 12.19 9.36
C SER A 23 -6.74 13.16 10.39
N LEU A 24 -5.55 13.72 10.14
CA LEU A 24 -4.91 14.69 11.03
C LEU A 24 -5.66 16.03 11.11
N LEU A 25 -6.36 16.41 10.04
CA LEU A 25 -7.19 17.61 9.98
C LEU A 25 -8.64 17.37 10.47
N GLY A 26 -9.01 16.14 10.83
CA GLY A 26 -10.38 15.78 11.19
C GLY A 26 -11.37 15.86 10.02
N LEU A 27 -10.88 15.73 8.79
CA LEU A 27 -11.68 15.72 7.57
C LEU A 27 -12.04 14.26 7.18
N PRO A 28 -13.15 14.04 6.45
CA PRO A 28 -13.47 12.71 5.93
C PRO A 28 -12.42 12.21 4.94
N VAL A 29 -11.87 11.02 5.19
CA VAL A 29 -10.92 10.34 4.29
C VAL A 29 -11.66 9.83 3.04
N GLN A 30 -11.18 10.21 1.86
CA GLN A 30 -11.79 9.83 0.56
C GLN A 30 -11.17 8.55 -0.02
N ASP A 31 -9.85 8.46 0.02
CA ASP A 31 -9.03 7.38 -0.55
C ASP A 31 -7.89 7.03 0.42
N ARG A 32 -7.33 5.82 0.27
CA ARG A 32 -6.19 5.35 1.08
C ARG A 32 -5.11 4.79 0.18
N ASP A 33 -3.95 5.43 0.22
CA ASP A 33 -2.73 4.95 -0.41
C ASP A 33 -1.79 4.33 0.64
N TYR A 34 -1.06 3.31 0.23
CA TYR A 34 -0.10 2.61 1.08
C TYR A 34 1.27 2.53 0.43
N VAL A 35 2.31 2.65 1.24
CA VAL A 35 3.69 2.33 0.86
C VAL A 35 4.11 1.07 1.60
N VAL A 36 4.60 0.08 0.85
CA VAL A 36 5.17 -1.16 1.39
C VAL A 36 6.69 -1.06 1.34
N VAL A 37 7.33 -1.19 2.51
CA VAL A 37 8.79 -1.18 2.66
C VAL A 37 9.27 -2.55 3.09
N GLY A 38 10.40 -3.03 2.54
CA GLY A 38 10.95 -4.35 2.88
C GLY A 38 10.31 -5.50 2.09
N ALA A 39 9.50 -5.19 1.07
CA ALA A 39 8.99 -6.15 0.11
C ALA A 39 9.55 -5.88 -1.30
N THR A 40 9.64 -6.93 -2.10
CA THR A 40 9.98 -6.88 -3.53
C THR A 40 8.71 -6.81 -4.38
N PRO A 41 8.79 -6.30 -5.63
CA PRO A 41 7.65 -6.33 -6.56
C PRO A 41 7.06 -7.73 -6.77
N GLN A 42 7.90 -8.78 -6.80
CA GLN A 42 7.43 -10.15 -6.96
C GLN A 42 6.58 -10.60 -5.76
N GLN A 43 6.96 -10.24 -4.54
CA GLN A 43 6.16 -10.54 -3.35
C GLN A 43 4.80 -9.85 -3.37
N MET A 44 4.70 -8.65 -3.96
CA MET A 44 3.41 -7.97 -4.15
C MET A 44 2.55 -8.72 -5.19
N ILE A 45 3.14 -9.21 -6.28
CA ILE A 45 2.44 -10.01 -7.29
C ILE A 45 1.98 -11.35 -6.71
N ASP A 46 2.85 -12.03 -5.95
CA ASP A 46 2.53 -13.30 -5.29
C ASP A 46 1.42 -13.13 -4.23
N ALA A 47 1.33 -11.95 -3.63
CA ALA A 47 0.25 -11.55 -2.74
C ALA A 47 -1.06 -11.16 -3.47
N GLY A 48 -1.08 -11.23 -4.80
CA GLY A 48 -2.27 -11.03 -5.63
C GLY A 48 -2.47 -9.61 -6.14
N PHE A 49 -1.53 -8.69 -5.90
CA PHE A 49 -1.63 -7.32 -6.39
C PHE A 49 -1.28 -7.21 -7.87
N LYS A 50 -2.00 -6.33 -8.58
CA LYS A 50 -1.79 -6.12 -10.02
C LYS A 50 -0.85 -4.92 -10.25
N PRO A 51 0.30 -5.10 -10.91
CA PRO A 51 1.20 -3.99 -11.21
C PRO A 51 0.55 -3.02 -12.21
N VAL A 52 0.72 -1.73 -11.96
CA VAL A 52 0.30 -0.62 -12.82
C VAL A 52 1.45 0.38 -12.97
N GLY A 53 1.53 1.05 -14.11
CA GLY A 53 2.65 1.94 -14.44
C GLY A 53 3.86 1.21 -15.03
N LYS A 54 4.82 1.99 -15.54
CA LYS A 54 6.00 1.47 -16.24
C LYS A 54 7.32 1.79 -15.54
N ASP A 55 7.40 2.94 -14.87
CA ASP A 55 8.68 3.49 -14.37
C ASP A 55 8.86 3.32 -12.86
N PHE A 56 7.78 3.08 -12.11
CA PHE A 56 7.80 2.85 -10.67
C PHE A 56 6.81 1.74 -10.31
N PRO A 57 7.16 0.79 -9.42
CA PRO A 57 6.27 -0.30 -9.04
C PRO A 57 5.09 0.24 -8.22
N VAL A 58 3.95 0.43 -8.89
CA VAL A 58 2.66 0.74 -8.28
C VAL A 58 1.76 -0.47 -8.46
N PHE A 59 0.88 -0.73 -7.50
CA PHE A 59 -0.01 -1.87 -7.55
C PHE A 59 -1.45 -1.48 -7.17
N LEU A 60 -2.42 -2.23 -7.70
CA LEU A 60 -3.84 -2.19 -7.33
C LEU A 60 -4.28 -3.51 -6.71
#